data_AF-A0A1H3BI89-F1
#
_entry.id   AF-A0A1H3BI89-F1
#
_cell.length_a   1.000
_cell.length_b   1.000
_cell.length_c   1.000
_cell.angle_alpha   90.00
_cell.angle_beta   90.00
_cell.angle_gamma   90.00
#
_symmetry.space_group_name_H-M   'P 1'
#
loop_
_entity.id
_entity.type
_entity.pdbx_description
1 polymer ?
#
loop_
_entity_poly.entity_id
_entity_poly.type
_entity_poly.pdbx_seq_one_letter_code
_entity_poly.pdbx_strand_id
1 'polypeptide(L)' 'MRAVQITRFGGPEVLDVVDLPDPVPGDDELLYDVSSAGVNFADTHHRLSTN' A
#
# COMPACT_ATOMS: atom_id res chain seq x y z
N MET A 1 -7.22 5.98 8.85
CA MET A 1 -7.66 5.25 7.66
C MET A 1 -7.19 3.79 7.68
N ARG A 2 -7.97 2.89 7.07
CA ARG A 2 -7.58 1.49 6.85
C ARG A 2 -6.75 1.39 5.56
N ALA A 3 -5.63 0.66 5.60
CA ALA A 3 -4.70 0.54 4.47
C ALA A 3 -4.19 -0.89 4.31
N VAL A 4 -3.68 -1.21 3.12
CA VAL A 4 -2.83 -2.39 2.88
C VAL A 4 -1.38 -1.93 2.84
N GLN A 5 -0.52 -2.50 3.67
CA GLN A 5 0.89 -2.13 3.79
C GLN A 5 1.79 -3.35 3.57
N ILE A 6 2.91 -3.14 2.88
CA ILE A 6 3.97 -4.13 2.68
C ILE A 6 5.23 -3.61 3.35
N THR A 7 5.72 -4.29 4.39
CA THR A 7 6.88 -3.86 5.19
C THR A 7 8.10 -4.76 5.05
N ARG A 8 7.95 -5.87 4.31
CA ARG A 8 9.00 -6.87 4.04
C ARG A 8 8.80 -7.48 2.67
N PHE A 9 9.86 -8.02 2.08
CA PHE A 9 9.77 -8.76 0.82
C PHE A 9 9.05 -10.11 1.01
N GLY A 10 8.27 -10.51 0.01
CA GLY A 10 7.48 -11.75 0.04
C GLY A 10 6.41 -11.78 -1.05
N GLY A 11 5.58 -12.83 -0.98
CA GLY A 11 4.40 -13.03 -1.82
C GLY A 11 3.16 -12.34 -1.25
N PRO A 12 1.93 -12.75 -1.65
CA PRO A 12 0.69 -12.21 -1.11
C PRO A 12 0.58 -12.21 0.43
N GLU A 13 1.31 -13.09 1.11
CA GLU A 13 1.31 -13.25 2.57
C GLU A 13 1.93 -12.08 3.34
N VAL A 14 2.54 -11.11 2.66
CA VAL A 14 3.11 -9.90 3.29
C VAL A 14 2.22 -8.66 3.13
N LEU A 15 1.01 -8.81 2.59
CA LEU A 15 0.02 -7.73 2.47
C LEU A 15 -0.78 -7.65 3.78
N ASP A 16 -0.36 -6.74 4.65
CA ASP A 16 -1.00 -6.55 5.95
C ASP A 16 -2.05 -5.44 5.88
N VAL A 17 -3.25 -5.74 6.40
CA VAL A 17 -4.28 -4.72 6.61
C VAL A 17 -4.02 -4.05 7.95
N VAL A 18 -3.79 -2.74 7.91
CA VAL A 18 -3.43 -1.93 9.08
C VAL A 18 -4.30 -0.69 9.19
N ASP A 19 -4.36 -0.13 10.39
CA ASP A 19 -4.89 1.21 10.63
C ASP A 19 -3.75 2.21 10.72
N LEU A 20 -3.88 3.32 9.98
CA LEU A 20 -2.94 4.43 9.95
C LEU A 20 -3.67 5.74 10.29
N PRO A 21 -2.95 6.80 10.71
CA PRO A 21 -3.52 8.14 10.77
C PRO A 21 -4.07 8.56 9.40
N ASP A 22 -5.07 9.43 9.40
CA ASP A 22 -5.56 10.01 8.15
C ASP A 22 -4.49 10.95 7.56
N PRO A 23 -4.21 10.86 6.25
CA PRO A 23 -3.22 11.70 5.59
C PRO A 23 -3.69 13.16 5.56
N VAL A 24 -2.73 14.09 5.59
CA VAL A 24 -2.96 15.53 5.45
C VAL A 24 -2.26 15.98 4.17
N PRO A 25 -2.98 16.51 3.17
CA PRO A 25 -2.37 16.93 1.92
C PRO A 25 -1.49 18.18 2.12
N GLY A 26 -0.39 18.26 1.39
CA GLY A 26 0.38 19.50 1.21
C GLY A 26 -0.29 20.50 0.26
N ASP A 27 0.36 21.64 0.04
CA ASP A 27 -0.21 22.78 -0.69
C ASP A 27 -0.66 22.46 -2.12
N ASP A 28 0.00 21.52 -2.80
CA ASP A 28 -0.28 21.11 -4.19
C ASP A 28 -0.81 19.67 -4.31
N GLU A 29 -1.26 19.08 -3.21
CA GLU A 29 -1.77 17.70 -3.18
C GLU A 29 -3.30 17.67 -3.04
N LEU A 30 -3.91 16.62 -3.60
CA LEU A 30 -5.33 16.35 -3.45
C LEU A 30 -5.52 15.11 -2.60
N LEU A 31 -6.39 15.22 -1.59
CA LEU A 31 -6.81 14.09 -0.78
C LEU A 31 -8.13 13.53 -1.30
N TYR A 32 -8.17 12.22 -1.53
CA TYR A 32 -9.33 11.50 -2.01
C TYR A 32 -9.79 10.44 -1.02
N ASP A 33 -11.10 10.31 -0.86
CA ASP A 33 -11.70 9.15 -0.19
C ASP A 33 -11.81 7.98 -1.17
N VAL A 34 -11.06 6.91 -0.90
CA VAL A 34 -10.92 5.77 -1.81
C VAL A 34 -12.01 4.75 -1.52
N SER A 35 -13.01 4.66 -2.40
CA SER A 35 -14.08 3.66 -2.31
C SER A 35 -13.66 2.25 -2.78
N SER A 36 -12.65 2.16 -3.63
CA SER A 36 -12.16 0.88 -4.18
C SER A 36 -10.73 1.02 -4.71
N ALA A 37 -9.93 -0.04 -4.54
CA ALA A 37 -8.59 -0.16 -5.11
C ALA A 37 -8.46 -1.52 -5.82
N GLY A 38 -7.89 -1.51 -7.02
CA GLY A 38 -7.58 -2.73 -7.77
C GLY A 38 -6.30 -3.38 -7.25
N VAL A 39 -6.22 -4.70 -7.34
CA VAL A 39 -5.00 -5.46 -7.05
C VAL A 39 -4.36 -5.86 -8.38
N ASN A 40 -3.06 -5.69 -8.49
CA ASN A 40 -2.25 -6.11 -9.63
C ASN A 40 -1.32 -7.28 -9.26
N PHE A 41 -0.78 -7.96 -10.28
CA PHE A 41 0.22 -9.00 -10.10
C PHE A 41 1.47 -8.47 -9.39
N ALA A 42 1.87 -7.22 -9.67
CA ALA A 42 3.03 -6.58 -9.05
C ALA A 42 2.94 -6.52 -7.51
N ASP A 43 1.75 -6.33 -6.95
CA ASP A 43 1.52 -6.21 -5.50
C ASP A 43 1.90 -7.49 -4.75
N THR A 44 1.87 -8.64 -5.44
CA THR A 44 2.11 -9.96 -4.85
C THR A 44 3.52 -10.47 -5.10
N HIS A 45 4.38 -9.69 -5.76
CA HIS A 45 5.70 -10.14 -6.22
C HIS A 45 6.81 -9.16 -5.83
N HIS A 46 6.83 -8.75 -4.56
CA HIS A 46 7.93 -7.98 -3.99
C HIS A 46 9.10 -8.91 -3.63
N ARG A 47 9.88 -9.24 -4.66
CA ARG A 47 11.10 -10.05 -4.55
C ARG A 47 12.31 -9.17 -4.19
N LEU A 48 13.22 -9.73 -3.39
CA LEU A 48 14.55 -9.17 -3.19
C LEU A 48 15.27 -9.11 -4.54
N SER A 49 15.64 -7.92 -4.98
CA SER A 49 16.57 -7.77 -6.10
C SER A 49 17.97 -8.15 -5.60
N THR A 50 18.42 -9.35 -5.91
CA THR A 50 19.84 -9.70 -5.78
C THR A 50 20.60 -9.02 -6.92
N ASN A 51 21.45 -8.06 -6.58
CA ASN A 51 22.48 -7.50 -7.47
C ASN A 51 23.60 -8.52 -7.68
#